data_AF-A0A8C6DIS8-F1
#
_entry.id   AF-A0A8C6DIS8-F1
#
_cell.length_a   1.000
_cell.length_b   1.000
_cell.length_c   1.000
_cell.angle_alpha   90.00
_cell.angle_beta   90.00
_cell.angle_gamma   90.00
#
_symmetry.space_group_name_H-M   'P 1'
#
loop_
_entity.id
_entity.type
_entity.pdbx_description
1 polymer ?
#
loop_
_entity_poly.entity_id
_entity_poly.type
_entity_poly.pdbx_seq_one_letter_code
_entity_poly.pdbx_strand_id
1 'polypeptide(L)'
;MAEFLNDQDTRLCDNCKKEIPVFNFTIHEIHCQRNIGMCPVCKEPFPKSDMETHMATEHCQVTECPLRLALCQHCDLELSVLKLKGHEDYCGARTELCGTCGRNVLVKDLKTHPEVCGREVEEKRAEAAMPPNILTFSRLWPFCVF
;
A
#
# COMPACT_ATOMS: atom_id res chain seq x y z
N MET A 1 -58.18 -6.48 39.23
CA MET A 1 -57.21 -6.67 38.13
C MET A 1 -56.21 -5.55 38.27
N ALA A 2 -54.97 -5.84 38.67
CA ALA A 2 -53.94 -4.83 38.82
C ALA A 2 -53.23 -4.69 37.47
N GLU A 3 -53.42 -3.55 36.82
CA GLU A 3 -52.72 -3.20 35.58
C GLU A 3 -51.27 -2.87 35.95
N PHE A 4 -50.35 -3.71 35.49
CA PHE A 4 -48.92 -3.42 35.50
C PHE A 4 -48.69 -2.31 34.47
N LEU A 5 -48.62 -1.06 34.91
CA LEU A 5 -48.07 0.03 34.11
C LEU A 5 -46.57 -0.23 33.90
N ASN A 6 -46.23 -1.03 32.89
CA ASN A 6 -44.88 -1.11 32.37
C ASN A 6 -44.70 -0.09 31.25
N ASP A 7 -45.03 1.16 31.55
CA ASP A 7 -44.74 2.29 30.70
C ASP A 7 -43.35 2.79 31.10
N GLN A 8 -42.32 2.07 30.66
CA GLN A 8 -41.04 2.73 30.44
C GLN A 8 -41.26 3.67 29.26
N ASP A 9 -41.84 4.85 29.54
CA ASP A 9 -41.99 5.94 28.58
C ASP A 9 -40.59 6.20 28.00
N THR A 10 -40.40 5.87 26.73
CA THR A 10 -39.16 6.04 25.99
C THR A 10 -39.33 7.11 24.93
N ARG A 11 -38.27 7.87 24.69
CA ARG A 11 -38.19 8.87 23.63
C ARG A 11 -36.97 8.62 22.76
N LEU A 12 -37.14 8.80 21.45
CA LEU A 12 -36.07 8.63 20.47
C LEU A 12 -35.12 9.83 20.50
N CYS A 13 -33.82 9.58 20.58
CA CYS A 13 -32.81 10.64 20.47
C CYS A 13 -32.61 11.06 19.01
N ASP A 14 -32.66 12.36 18.73
CA ASP A 14 -32.47 12.89 17.37
C ASP A 14 -31.05 12.73 16.83
N ASN A 15 -30.04 12.60 17.71
CA ASN A 15 -28.64 12.48 17.31
C ASN A 15 -28.26 11.02 17.01
N CYS A 16 -28.34 10.12 18.01
CA CYS A 16 -27.93 8.73 17.85
C CYS A 16 -29.05 7.77 17.43
N LYS A 17 -30.29 8.27 17.30
CA LYS A 17 -31.48 7.48 16.89
C LYS A 17 -31.78 6.27 17.78
N LYS A 18 -31.35 6.30 19.06
CA LYS A 18 -31.71 5.27 20.06
C LYS A 18 -32.91 5.67 20.89
N GLU A 19 -33.69 4.67 21.32
CA GLU A 19 -34.79 4.84 22.26
C GLU A 19 -34.24 4.94 23.69
N ILE A 20 -34.54 6.04 24.36
CA ILE A 20 -34.01 6.36 25.68
C ILE A 20 -35.18 6.56 26.64
N PRO A 21 -35.18 5.93 27.83
CA PRO A 21 -36.19 6.19 28.85
C PRO A 21 -36.28 7.68 29.17
N VAL A 22 -37.49 8.23 29.29
CA VAL A 22 -37.72 9.68 29.43
C VAL A 22 -37.00 10.26 30.64
N PHE A 23 -36.91 9.51 31.75
CA PHE A 23 -36.19 9.95 32.93
C PHE A 23 -34.67 10.18 32.68
N ASN A 24 -34.09 9.46 31.72
CA ASN A 24 -32.69 9.57 31.34
C ASN A 24 -32.46 10.45 30.11
N PHE A 25 -33.52 10.90 29.43
CA PHE A 25 -33.42 11.54 28.12
C PHE A 25 -32.57 12.81 28.16
N THR A 26 -32.76 13.69 29.14
CA THR A 26 -32.00 14.94 29.29
C THR A 26 -30.49 14.67 29.47
N ILE A 27 -30.14 13.67 30.29
CA ILE A 27 -28.73 13.33 30.53
C ILE A 27 -28.12 12.70 29.28
N HIS A 28 -28.86 11.79 28.64
CA HIS A 28 -28.45 11.18 27.38
C HIS A 28 -28.25 12.24 26.30
N GLU A 29 -29.18 13.17 26.12
CA GLU A 29 -29.11 14.22 25.10
C GLU A 29 -27.83 15.03 25.23
N ILE A 30 -27.51 15.48 26.44
CA ILE A 30 -26.29 16.25 26.74
C ILE A 30 -25.04 15.41 26.43
N HIS A 31 -24.99 14.16 26.87
CA HIS A 31 -23.84 13.28 26.63
C HIS A 31 -23.68 12.93 25.15
N CYS A 32 -24.79 12.58 24.49
CA CYS A 32 -24.86 12.17 23.10
C CYS A 32 -24.40 13.30 22.18
N GLN A 33 -24.93 14.52 22.34
CA GLN A 33 -24.53 15.66 21.52
C GLN A 33 -23.03 16.00 21.65
N ARG A 34 -22.48 15.87 22.86
CA ARG A 34 -21.08 16.20 23.13
C ARG A 34 -20.13 15.13 22.60
N ASN A 35 -20.44 13.86 22.84
CA ASN A 35 -19.46 12.78 22.70
C ASN A 35 -19.76 11.79 21.59
N ILE A 36 -20.98 11.74 21.08
CA ILE A 36 -21.37 10.82 20.00
C ILE A 36 -21.49 11.61 18.69
N GLY A 37 -20.95 11.05 17.62
CA GLY A 37 -21.11 11.53 16.25
C GLY A 37 -21.69 10.43 15.37
N MET A 38 -22.39 10.81 14.31
CA MET A 38 -22.90 9.87 13.31
C MET A 38 -21.85 9.71 12.22
N CYS A 39 -21.49 8.46 11.91
CA CYS A 39 -20.56 8.16 10.82
C CYS A 39 -21.15 8.66 9.48
N PRO A 40 -20.39 9.40 8.65
CA PRO A 40 -20.90 9.89 7.38
C PRO A 40 -21.12 8.78 6.34
N VAL A 41 -20.40 7.65 6.48
CA VAL A 41 -20.39 6.51 5.54
C VAL A 41 -21.49 5.50 5.89
N CYS A 42 -21.44 4.87 7.07
CA CYS A 42 -22.44 3.86 7.48
C CYS A 42 -23.67 4.41 8.20
N LYS A 43 -23.67 5.70 8.59
CA LYS A 43 -24.75 6.34 9.36
C LYS A 43 -25.02 5.71 10.73
N GLU A 44 -24.05 5.02 11.32
CA GLU A 44 -24.15 4.51 12.69
C GLU A 44 -23.56 5.49 13.72
N PRO A 45 -24.07 5.50 14.97
CA PRO A 45 -23.58 6.36 16.03
C PRO A 45 -22.30 5.80 16.67
N PHE A 46 -21.25 6.60 16.70
CA PHE A 46 -19.96 6.26 17.32
C PHE A 46 -19.47 7.37 18.25
N PRO A 47 -18.68 7.04 19.29
CA PRO A 47 -17.96 8.06 20.04
C PRO A 47 -17.06 8.89 19.12
N LYS A 48 -17.04 10.21 19.29
CA LYS A 48 -16.19 11.11 18.50
C LYS A 48 -14.70 10.78 18.68
N SER A 49 -14.31 10.26 19.86
CA SER A 49 -12.96 9.75 20.14
C SER A 49 -12.55 8.59 19.23
N ASP A 50 -13.51 7.73 18.87
CA ASP A 50 -13.26 6.50 18.11
C ASP A 50 -13.63 6.64 16.63
N MET A 51 -14.23 7.77 16.24
CA MET A 51 -14.65 8.04 14.86
C MET A 51 -13.46 7.97 13.91
N GLU A 52 -12.31 8.54 14.27
CA GLU A 52 -11.10 8.49 13.44
C GLU A 52 -10.61 7.05 13.22
N THR A 53 -10.56 6.26 14.29
CA THR A 53 -10.19 4.84 14.22
C THR A 53 -11.17 4.06 13.36
N HIS A 54 -12.48 4.23 13.58
CA HIS A 54 -13.52 3.59 12.78
C HIS A 54 -13.44 3.98 11.29
N MET A 55 -13.16 5.26 10.98
CA MET A 55 -12.90 5.71 9.61
C MET A 55 -11.66 5.04 9.02
N ALA A 56 -10.60 4.87 9.80
CA ALA A 56 -9.36 4.26 9.33
C ALA A 56 -9.47 2.74 9.13
N THR A 57 -10.21 2.03 9.98
CA THR A 57 -10.30 0.56 9.92
C THR A 57 -11.45 0.06 9.05
N GLU A 58 -12.66 0.60 9.24
CA GLU A 58 -13.88 0.09 8.60
C GLU A 58 -14.26 0.83 7.33
N HIS A 59 -13.80 2.09 7.20
CA HIS A 59 -14.14 2.96 6.08
C HIS A 59 -12.92 3.58 5.42
N CYS A 60 -11.76 2.90 5.45
CA CYS A 60 -10.52 3.38 4.81
C CYS A 60 -10.84 3.76 3.36
N GLN A 61 -10.98 5.05 3.08
CA GLN A 61 -11.41 5.50 1.77
C GLN A 61 -10.36 5.09 0.75
N VAL A 62 -10.86 4.41 -0.27
CA VAL A 62 -10.17 3.64 -1.30
C VAL A 62 -9.10 4.42 -2.06
N THR A 63 -9.04 5.74 -1.91
CA THR A 63 -8.15 6.64 -2.65
C THR A 63 -6.82 6.93 -1.95
N GLU A 64 -6.74 6.82 -0.63
CA GLU A 64 -5.56 7.30 0.12
C GLU A 64 -5.14 6.37 1.26
N CYS A 65 -5.67 5.14 1.29
CA CYS A 65 -5.24 4.11 2.23
C CYS A 65 -3.77 3.69 1.92
N PRO A 66 -2.78 4.04 2.77
CA PRO A 66 -1.37 3.74 2.51
C PRO A 66 -1.09 2.22 2.53
N LEU A 67 -2.01 1.47 3.15
CA LEU A 67 -1.97 0.02 3.31
C LEU A 67 -2.71 -0.72 2.19
N ARG A 68 -3.38 -0.04 1.26
CA ARG A 68 -4.04 -0.70 0.12
C ARG A 68 -2.99 -1.50 -0.65
N LEU A 69 -3.29 -2.75 -0.95
CA LEU A 69 -2.45 -3.56 -1.81
C LEU A 69 -2.66 -3.16 -3.27
N ALA A 70 -1.55 -3.02 -3.99
CA ALA A 70 -1.52 -2.73 -5.42
C ALA A 70 -0.37 -3.52 -6.06
N LEU A 71 -0.55 -3.85 -7.34
CA LEU A 71 0.38 -4.68 -8.10
C LEU A 71 1.49 -3.84 -8.73
N CYS A 72 2.71 -4.35 -8.70
CA CYS A 72 3.81 -3.80 -9.47
C CYS A 72 3.59 -4.03 -10.97
N GLN A 73 3.63 -2.97 -11.77
CA GLN A 73 3.47 -3.04 -13.23
C GLN A 73 4.61 -3.74 -14.00
N HIS A 74 5.67 -4.15 -13.29
CA HIS A 74 6.89 -4.74 -13.84
C HIS A 74 7.08 -6.22 -13.45
N CYS A 75 6.51 -6.68 -12.34
CA CYS A 75 6.64 -8.08 -11.90
C CYS A 75 5.39 -8.65 -11.20
N ASP A 76 4.26 -7.92 -11.23
CA ASP A 76 2.96 -8.34 -10.69
C ASP A 76 2.99 -8.69 -9.18
N LEU A 77 4.00 -8.22 -8.45
CA LEU A 77 4.09 -8.41 -7.00
C LEU A 77 3.10 -7.49 -6.27
N GLU A 78 2.28 -8.07 -5.39
CA GLU A 78 1.33 -7.35 -4.54
C GLU A 78 2.03 -6.71 -3.34
N LEU A 79 1.94 -5.38 -3.24
CA LEU A 79 2.58 -4.59 -2.19
C LEU A 79 1.64 -3.49 -1.71
N SER A 80 1.82 -3.02 -0.47
CA SER A 80 1.10 -1.82 -0.03
C SER A 80 1.53 -0.59 -0.84
N VAL A 81 0.62 0.34 -1.11
CA VAL A 81 0.88 1.57 -1.89
C VAL A 81 2.12 2.33 -1.36
N LEU A 82 2.35 2.33 -0.03
CA LEU A 82 3.56 2.91 0.56
C LEU A 82 4.88 2.27 0.08
N LYS A 83 4.90 0.95 -0.06
CA LYS A 83 6.10 0.19 -0.45
C LYS A 83 6.20 0.00 -1.95
N LEU A 84 5.07 0.12 -2.65
CA LEU A 84 4.99 -0.08 -4.09
C LEU A 84 5.92 0.86 -4.85
N LYS A 85 5.91 2.16 -4.55
CA LYS A 85 6.75 3.14 -5.26
C LYS A 85 8.24 2.79 -5.25
N GLY A 86 8.81 2.53 -4.07
CA GLY A 86 10.23 2.17 -3.95
C GLY A 86 10.57 0.84 -4.64
N HIS A 87 9.62 -0.10 -4.62
CA HIS A 87 9.77 -1.34 -5.39
C HIS A 87 9.67 -1.09 -6.90
N GLU A 88 8.76 -0.24 -7.39
CA GLU A 88 8.61 0.08 -8.81
C GLU A 88 9.86 0.77 -9.37
N ASP A 89 10.46 1.70 -8.62
CA ASP A 89 11.73 2.34 -8.99
C ASP A 89 12.85 1.30 -9.14
N TYR A 90 13.00 0.39 -8.18
CA TYR A 90 13.99 -0.68 -8.25
C TYR A 90 13.68 -1.69 -9.36
N CYS A 91 12.45 -2.18 -9.41
CA CYS A 91 12.00 -3.20 -10.35
C CYS A 91 12.03 -2.68 -11.79
N GLY A 92 11.70 -1.41 -12.03
CA GLY A 92 11.78 -0.77 -13.32
C GLY A 92 13.21 -0.45 -13.77
N ALA A 93 14.13 -0.23 -12.82
CA ALA A 93 15.56 -0.01 -13.09
C ALA A 93 16.36 -1.30 -13.32
N ARG A 94 15.77 -2.48 -13.12
CA ARG A 94 16.40 -3.75 -13.49
C ARG A 94 16.63 -3.81 -15.00
N THR A 95 17.77 -4.36 -15.41
CA THR A 95 18.09 -4.64 -16.81
C THR A 95 17.79 -6.10 -17.14
N GLU A 96 17.06 -6.34 -18.21
CA GLU A 96 16.76 -7.67 -18.75
C GLU A 96 17.24 -7.75 -20.21
N LEU A 97 17.49 -8.97 -20.68
CA LEU A 97 17.92 -9.20 -22.06
C LEU A 97 16.72 -9.17 -23.00
N CYS A 98 16.81 -8.38 -24.06
CA CYS A 98 15.84 -8.43 -25.15
C CYS A 98 15.94 -9.78 -25.86
N GLY A 99 14.85 -10.54 -25.90
CA GLY A 99 14.82 -11.83 -26.60
C GLY A 99 15.05 -11.76 -28.12
N THR A 100 14.87 -10.59 -28.73
CA THR A 100 15.02 -10.40 -30.19
C THR A 100 16.41 -9.90 -30.58
N CYS A 101 16.98 -8.96 -29.83
CA CYS A 101 18.28 -8.35 -30.18
C CYS A 101 19.41 -8.66 -29.20
N GLY A 102 19.14 -9.35 -28.09
CA GLY A 102 20.15 -9.74 -27.09
C GLY A 102 20.75 -8.58 -26.29
N ARG A 103 20.28 -7.34 -26.46
CA ARG A 103 20.76 -6.18 -25.68
C ARG A 103 20.12 -6.14 -24.30
N ASN A 104 20.86 -5.60 -23.34
CA ASN A 104 20.33 -5.28 -22.02
C ASN A 104 19.45 -4.04 -22.11
N VAL A 105 18.20 -4.16 -21.67
CA VAL A 105 17.18 -3.12 -21.72
C VAL A 105 16.55 -3.02 -20.33
N LEU A 106 16.31 -1.81 -19.85
CA LEU A 106 15.62 -1.61 -18.57
C LEU A 106 14.19 -2.15 -18.65
N VAL A 107 13.72 -2.82 -17.60
CA VAL A 107 12.36 -3.42 -17.57
C VAL A 107 11.29 -2.39 -17.86
N LYS A 108 11.44 -1.16 -17.36
CA LYS A 108 10.51 -0.05 -17.67
C LYS A 108 10.50 0.34 -19.16
N ASP A 109 11.64 0.23 -19.83
CA ASP A 109 11.84 0.63 -21.22
C ASP A 109 11.63 -0.54 -22.19
N LEU A 110 11.43 -1.77 -21.70
CA LEU A 110 11.20 -2.94 -22.54
C LEU A 110 9.93 -2.79 -23.41
N LYS A 111 8.94 -2.02 -22.93
CA LYS A 111 7.69 -1.73 -23.65
C LYS A 111 7.90 -0.79 -24.84
N THR A 112 8.86 0.14 -24.76
CA THR A 112 9.17 1.13 -25.82
C THR A 112 10.35 0.71 -26.69
N HIS A 113 11.19 -0.19 -26.18
CA HIS A 113 12.30 -0.81 -26.89
C HIS A 113 11.99 -1.37 -28.29
N PRO A 114 10.84 -2.03 -28.59
CA PRO A 114 10.58 -2.55 -29.93
C PRO A 114 10.73 -1.52 -31.06
N GLU A 115 10.51 -0.23 -30.80
CA GLU A 115 10.67 0.84 -31.80
C GLU A 115 12.14 1.12 -32.16
N VAL A 116 13.06 0.80 -31.25
CA VAL A 116 14.52 0.95 -31.41
C VAL A 116 15.24 -0.41 -31.49
N CYS A 117 14.49 -1.50 -31.43
CA CYS A 117 15.01 -2.86 -31.44
C CYS A 117 15.68 -3.12 -32.80
N GLY A 118 16.89 -3.68 -32.77
CA GLY A 118 17.69 -3.89 -33.99
C GLY A 118 18.31 -2.65 -34.64
N ARG A 119 18.11 -1.42 -34.13
CA ARG A 119 18.93 -0.27 -34.54
C ARG A 119 20.30 -0.41 -33.92
N GLU A 120 21.29 -0.72 -34.75
CA GLU A 120 22.71 -0.72 -34.39
C GLU A 120 23.09 0.71 -34.00
N VAL A 121 23.18 0.97 -32.70
CA VAL A 121 24.03 2.06 -32.22
C VAL A 121 25.33 1.37 -31.88
N GLU A 122 26.34 1.61 -32.70
CA GLU A 122 27.74 1.31 -32.42
C GLU A 122 28.10 1.94 -31.07
N GLU A 123 27.84 1.21 -29.99
CA GLU A 123 28.28 1.55 -28.65
C GLU A 123 29.77 1.24 -28.64
N LYS A 124 30.54 2.26 -29.02
CA LYS A 124 32.00 2.28 -28.92
C LYS A 124 32.34 1.75 -27.53
N ARG A 125 32.88 0.54 -27.50
CA ARG A 125 33.56 -0.02 -26.33
C ARG A 125 34.58 1.01 -25.89
N ALA A 126 34.23 1.86 -24.93
CA ALA A 126 35.19 2.70 -24.25
C ALA A 126 36.08 1.75 -23.45
N GLU A 127 37.33 1.65 -23.90
CA GLU A 127 38.44 0.99 -23.25
C GLU A 127 38.44 1.20 -21.72
N ALA A 128 38.10 0.15 -20.98
CA ALA A 128 38.77 -0.09 -19.70
C ALA A 128 40.05 -0.87 -20.04
N ALA A 129 41.14 -0.14 -20.23
CA ALA A 129 42.47 -0.70 -20.34
C ALA A 129 42.78 -1.55 -19.10
N MET A 130 42.84 -2.87 -19.26
CA MET A 130 43.64 -3.71 -18.38
C MET A 130 45.08 -3.71 -18.94
N PRO A 131 46.10 -3.27 -18.19
CA PRO A 131 47.47 -3.30 -18.68
C PRO A 131 47.90 -4.77 -18.86
N PRO A 132 48.64 -5.09 -19.95
CA PRO A 132 49.15 -6.43 -20.15
C PRO A 132 50.31 -6.63 -19.18
N ASN A 133 50.21 -7.63 -18.30
CA ASN A 133 51.41 -8.25 -17.81
C ASN A 133 51.25 -9.77 -17.83
N ILE A 134 51.67 -10.32 -18.97
CA ILE A 134 52.07 -11.71 -19.12
C ILE A 134 53.34 -11.86 -18.29
N LEU A 135 53.23 -12.48 -17.12
CA LEU A 135 54.32 -13.26 -16.56
C LEU A 135 53.82 -14.69 -16.43
N THR A 136 54.17 -15.46 -17.45
CA THR A 136 54.26 -16.91 -17.42
C THR A 136 55.03 -17.34 -16.17
N PHE A 137 54.42 -18.14 -15.30
CA PHE A 137 55.17 -19.19 -14.63
C PHE A 137 54.22 -20.34 -14.29
N SER A 138 54.41 -21.42 -15.05
CA SER A 138 54.09 -22.77 -14.63
C SER A 138 54.48 -23.01 -13.18
N ARG A 139 53.78 -23.96 -12.57
CA ARG A 139 54.14 -24.76 -11.38
C ARG A 139 53.65 -24.27 -10.02
N LEU A 140 52.85 -25.17 -9.46
CA LEU A 140 52.76 -25.55 -8.05
C LEU A 140 52.15 -24.50 -7.14
N TRP A 141 50.81 -24.56 -6.99
CA TRP A 141 50.23 -24.28 -5.68
C TRP A 141 49.88 -25.61 -5.00
N PRO A 142 50.71 -26.05 -4.03
CA PRO A 142 50.38 -27.16 -3.15
C PRO A 142 49.31 -26.71 -2.14
N PHE A 143 48.55 -27.67 -1.64
CA PHE A 143 47.88 -27.66 -0.34
C PHE A 143 48.08 -26.41 0.53
N CYS A 144 46.97 -25.77 0.89
CA CYS A 144 46.58 -25.53 2.29
C CYS A 144 45.25 -24.77 2.32
N VAL A 145 44.31 -24.95 3.25
CA VAL A 145 43.92 -25.95 4.25
C VAL A 145 42.85 -25.17 5.05
N PHE A 146 41.73 -25.84 5.33
CA PHE A 146 40.73 -25.58 6.39
C PHE A 146 40.49 -24.15 6.89
#